data_AF-A0A8T8WWH6-F1
#
_entry.id   AF-A0A8T8WWH6-F1
#
_cell.length_a   1.000
_cell.length_b   1.000
_cell.length_c   1.000
_cell.angle_alpha   90.00
_cell.angle_beta   90.00
_cell.angle_gamma   90.00
#
_symmetry.space_group_name_H-M   'P 1'
#
loop_
_entity.id
_entity.type
_entity.pdbx_description
1 polymer ?
#
loop_
_entity_poly.entity_id
_entity_poly.type
_entity_poly.pdbx_seq_one_letter_code
_entity_poly.pdbx_strand_id
1 'polypeptide(L)'
;MSAKVQAESLLYLVGLVGMLGTWGRSALDGSTALLLRVLDGSKPYILAGTEATLRRTFTGIRYPLDCTLSVLIAFWYEAVDGSHPAASAVSLYFLGQLLPCIVIAYVNGVRGERPSLLKYCFLFPAIVLSYLVPAALMALPVARSISNSSDFHQLAIVAWNLYPLLTLALLYTLRPLLKLITPASTTPATSKKNEAHIHAIRAATIPAFLFSTLMHISIVAVSITTVLFPTLFQPTYRNELHSTAIFIPPLAIGPQAKSPGDGVRGFLLWDQVAGYSTVMTVVMLELRSAWAARGWEFQWKRMVPAALGGSLLLGPGSACLLGSWIRDEVLCGGWVEEDRQVRKAE
;
A
#
# COMPACT_ATOMS: atom_id res chain seq x y z
N MET A 1 9.01 25.42 20.38
CA MET A 1 8.92 23.94 20.36
C MET A 1 9.85 23.42 19.28
N SER A 2 10.72 22.44 19.55
CA SER A 2 11.65 21.92 18.53
C SER A 2 10.89 21.25 17.38
N ALA A 3 11.41 21.33 16.15
CA ALA A 3 10.81 20.72 14.96
C ALA A 3 10.57 19.20 15.13
N LYS A 4 11.41 18.54 15.94
CA LYS A 4 11.24 17.12 16.30
C LYS A 4 9.96 16.89 17.11
N VAL A 5 9.73 17.71 18.14
CA VAL A 5 8.55 17.61 19.02
C VAL A 5 7.25 17.87 18.24
N GLN A 6 7.29 18.78 17.25
CA GLN A 6 6.16 19.03 16.37
C GLN A 6 5.85 17.83 15.46
N ALA A 7 6.89 17.19 14.89
CA ALA A 7 6.72 16.00 14.06
C ALA A 7 6.18 14.80 14.88
N GLU A 8 6.72 14.56 16.07
CA GLU A 8 6.24 13.50 16.98
C GLU A 8 4.77 13.72 17.35
N SER A 9 4.41 14.95 17.73
CA SER A 9 3.02 15.30 18.07
C SER A 9 2.07 15.06 16.90
N LEU A 10 2.48 15.42 15.67
CA LEU A 10 1.70 15.18 14.46
C LEU A 10 1.50 13.68 14.21
N LEU A 11 2.56 12.87 14.33
CA LEU A 11 2.48 11.42 14.14
C LEU A 11 1.59 10.75 15.19
N TYR A 12 1.65 11.19 16.45
CA TYR A 12 0.73 10.70 17.49
C TYR A 12 -0.72 11.06 17.18
N LEU A 13 -0.98 12.28 16.71
CA LEU A 13 -2.32 12.71 16.33
C LEU A 13 -2.86 11.89 15.15
N VAL A 14 -2.06 11.70 14.10
CA VAL A 14 -2.43 10.87 12.94
C VAL A 14 -2.69 9.42 13.37
N GLY A 15 -1.85 8.86 14.25
CA GLY A 15 -2.04 7.51 14.79
C GLY A 15 -3.33 7.37 15.60
N LEU A 16 -3.65 8.34 16.46
CA LEU A 16 -4.89 8.35 17.23
C LEU A 16 -6.12 8.45 16.33
N VAL A 17 -6.11 9.38 15.36
CA VAL A 17 -7.18 9.54 14.38
C VAL A 17 -7.37 8.25 13.57
N GLY A 18 -6.27 7.62 13.15
CA GLY A 18 -6.31 6.34 12.44
C GLY A 18 -6.89 5.21 13.28
N MET A 19 -6.45 5.06 14.53
CA MET A 19 -6.95 4.03 15.43
C MET A 19 -8.45 4.19 15.74
N LEU A 20 -8.89 5.43 16.00
CA LEU A 20 -10.31 5.71 16.22
C LEU A 20 -11.13 5.54 14.94
N GLY A 21 -10.61 5.99 13.79
CA GLY A 21 -11.27 5.90 12.49
C GLY A 21 -11.40 4.47 11.96
N THR A 22 -10.46 3.60 12.28
CA THR A 22 -10.49 2.17 11.90
C THR A 22 -11.21 1.36 12.98
N TRP A 23 -10.50 0.96 14.03
CA TRP A 23 -10.97 0.06 15.07
C TRP A 23 -12.07 0.66 15.94
N GLY A 24 -11.95 1.93 16.32
CA GLY A 24 -12.98 2.61 17.13
C GLY A 24 -14.34 2.62 16.44
N ARG A 25 -14.37 2.96 15.15
CA ARG A 25 -15.59 2.96 14.35
C ARG A 25 -16.11 1.56 14.07
N SER A 26 -15.25 0.61 13.71
CA SER A 26 -15.65 -0.79 13.48
C SER A 26 -16.20 -1.48 14.74
N ALA A 27 -15.78 -1.04 15.93
CA ALA A 27 -16.37 -1.47 17.17
C ALA A 27 -17.79 -0.89 17.38
N LEU A 28 -17.99 0.39 17.03
CA LEU A 28 -19.27 1.09 17.20
C LEU A 28 -20.33 0.68 16.16
N ASP A 29 -19.93 0.39 14.92
CA ASP A 29 -20.86 -0.06 13.87
C ASP A 29 -21.16 -1.57 13.94
N GLY A 30 -20.49 -2.30 14.84
CA GLY A 30 -20.72 -3.73 15.09
C GLY A 30 -19.93 -4.67 14.17
N SER A 31 -19.20 -4.17 13.17
CA SER A 31 -18.41 -5.00 12.23
C SER A 31 -17.31 -5.80 12.93
N THR A 32 -16.65 -5.23 13.94
CA THR A 32 -15.66 -5.97 14.75
C THR A 32 -16.32 -7.14 15.50
N ALA A 33 -17.53 -6.95 16.03
CA ALA A 33 -18.25 -8.02 16.72
C ALA A 33 -18.64 -9.14 15.76
N LEU A 34 -19.00 -8.82 14.51
CA LEU A 34 -19.25 -9.82 13.46
C LEU A 34 -18.00 -10.63 13.15
N LEU A 35 -16.85 -9.99 12.96
CA LEU A 35 -15.57 -10.67 12.73
C LEU A 35 -15.18 -11.61 13.88
N LEU A 36 -15.44 -11.23 15.13
CA LEU A 36 -15.17 -12.09 16.28
C LEU A 36 -16.16 -13.27 16.36
N ARG A 37 -17.43 -13.06 16.03
CA ARG A 37 -18.43 -14.16 15.97
C ARG A 37 -18.09 -15.22 14.93
N VAL A 38 -17.40 -14.86 13.85
CA VAL A 38 -16.88 -15.82 12.86
C VAL A 38 -15.97 -16.86 13.52
N LEU A 39 -15.22 -16.47 14.56
CA LEU A 39 -14.32 -17.35 15.31
C LEU A 39 -15.05 -18.21 16.34
N ASP A 40 -15.96 -17.60 17.09
CA ASP A 40 -16.58 -18.19 18.28
C ASP A 40 -17.92 -18.91 18.00
N GLY A 41 -18.43 -18.81 16.77
CA GLY A 41 -19.68 -19.45 16.36
C GLY A 41 -19.59 -20.98 16.44
N SER A 42 -20.63 -21.60 17.04
CA SER A 42 -20.84 -23.05 17.09
C SER A 42 -21.17 -23.65 15.72
N LYS A 43 -21.62 -22.83 14.77
CA LYS A 43 -21.83 -23.20 13.37
C LYS A 43 -20.63 -22.79 12.52
N PRO A 44 -20.26 -23.58 11.49
CA PRO A 44 -19.29 -23.15 10.49
C PRO A 44 -19.73 -21.84 9.84
N TYR A 45 -18.81 -20.88 9.72
CA TYR A 45 -19.07 -19.64 8.98
C TYR A 45 -19.06 -19.94 7.49
N ILE A 46 -20.11 -19.55 6.78
CA ILE A 46 -20.21 -19.70 5.33
C ILE A 46 -19.70 -18.41 4.69
N LEU A 47 -18.76 -18.53 3.77
CA LEU A 47 -18.19 -17.39 3.06
C LEU A 47 -19.25 -16.77 2.13
N ALA A 48 -19.32 -15.43 2.11
CA ALA A 48 -20.31 -14.69 1.34
C ALA A 48 -20.31 -15.12 -0.14
N GLY A 49 -21.50 -15.25 -0.71
CA GLY A 49 -21.67 -15.64 -2.12
C GLY A 49 -21.28 -17.07 -2.45
N THR A 50 -20.96 -17.91 -1.45
CA THR A 50 -20.57 -19.32 -1.65
C THR A 50 -21.31 -20.28 -0.72
N GLU A 51 -21.16 -21.58 -0.96
CA GLU A 51 -21.56 -22.65 -0.04
C GLU A 51 -20.40 -23.14 0.85
N ALA A 52 -19.22 -22.53 0.68
CA ALA A 52 -18.00 -22.98 1.33
C ALA A 52 -17.88 -22.46 2.76
N THR A 53 -17.29 -23.28 3.61
CA THR A 53 -17.02 -22.90 4.99
C THR A 53 -15.65 -22.26 5.15
N LEU A 54 -15.53 -21.34 6.10
CA LEU A 54 -14.25 -20.79 6.52
C LEU A 54 -13.36 -21.89 7.09
N ARG A 55 -12.20 -22.07 6.49
CA ARG A 55 -11.15 -22.93 7.03
C ARG A 55 -10.57 -22.27 8.29
N ARG A 56 -10.57 -23.02 9.39
CA ARG A 56 -10.08 -22.54 10.71
C ARG A 56 -8.70 -23.05 11.10
N THR A 57 -8.10 -23.95 10.31
CA THR A 57 -6.80 -24.55 10.62
C THR A 57 -5.88 -24.47 9.40
N PHE A 58 -4.80 -23.70 9.52
CA PHE A 58 -3.79 -23.51 8.46
C PHE A 58 -2.42 -24.00 8.91
N THR A 59 -2.00 -23.55 10.10
CA THR A 59 -0.72 -23.86 10.71
C THR A 59 -0.82 -24.98 11.75
N GLY A 60 -2.02 -25.23 12.28
CA GLY A 60 -2.25 -26.12 13.43
C GLY A 60 -2.12 -25.40 14.77
N ILE A 61 -1.70 -24.12 14.79
CA ILE A 61 -1.59 -23.29 15.99
C ILE A 61 -2.82 -22.39 16.07
N ARG A 62 -3.79 -22.82 16.90
CA ARG A 62 -5.09 -22.12 17.04
C ARG A 62 -4.94 -20.66 17.43
N TYR A 63 -4.20 -20.38 18.50
CA TYR A 63 -3.94 -19.02 18.98
C TYR A 63 -2.43 -18.73 18.99
N PRO A 64 -1.99 -17.56 18.50
CA PRO A 64 -2.77 -16.50 17.84
C PRO A 64 -2.91 -16.67 16.31
N LEU A 65 -2.21 -17.64 15.69
CA LEU A 65 -2.00 -17.67 14.24
C LEU A 65 -3.27 -17.98 13.44
N ASP A 66 -3.85 -19.17 13.61
CA ASP A 66 -4.99 -19.59 12.79
C ASP A 66 -6.25 -18.75 13.09
N CYS A 67 -6.40 -18.27 14.32
CA CYS A 67 -7.41 -17.29 14.71
C CYS A 67 -7.28 -15.99 13.92
N THR A 68 -6.06 -15.42 13.83
CA THR A 68 -5.83 -14.18 13.10
C THR A 68 -6.06 -14.36 11.61
N LEU A 69 -5.57 -15.46 11.03
CA LEU A 69 -5.81 -15.78 9.62
C LEU A 69 -7.30 -15.93 9.31
N SER A 70 -8.07 -16.56 10.20
CA SER A 70 -9.52 -16.71 10.05
C SER A 70 -10.25 -15.36 10.01
N VAL A 71 -9.87 -14.41 10.89
CA VAL A 71 -10.41 -13.03 10.87
C VAL A 71 -10.03 -12.32 9.57
N LEU A 72 -8.77 -12.42 9.16
CA LEU A 72 -8.28 -11.77 7.93
C LEU A 72 -8.98 -12.33 6.70
N ILE A 73 -9.24 -13.63 6.65
CA ILE A 73 -10.03 -14.23 5.57
C ILE A 73 -11.44 -13.67 5.56
N ALA A 74 -12.15 -13.69 6.69
CA ALA A 74 -13.51 -13.17 6.75
C ALA A 74 -13.60 -11.68 6.36
N PHE A 75 -12.60 -10.88 6.74
CA PHE A 75 -12.49 -9.47 6.38
C PHE A 75 -12.21 -9.28 4.88
N TRP A 76 -11.20 -9.96 4.33
CA TRP A 76 -10.77 -9.74 2.95
C TRP A 76 -11.64 -10.45 1.91
N TYR A 77 -12.37 -11.51 2.26
CA TYR A 77 -13.16 -12.28 1.29
C TYR A 77 -14.22 -11.41 0.61
N GLU A 78 -15.04 -10.71 1.40
CA GLU A 78 -16.07 -9.79 0.91
C GLU A 78 -15.48 -8.51 0.29
N ALA A 79 -14.19 -8.28 0.50
CA ALA A 79 -13.44 -7.20 -0.14
C ALA A 79 -13.04 -7.57 -1.58
N VAL A 80 -12.80 -8.86 -1.88
CA VAL A 80 -12.27 -9.29 -3.19
C VAL A 80 -13.28 -10.05 -4.06
N ASP A 81 -14.37 -10.56 -3.48
CA ASP A 81 -15.37 -11.35 -4.21
C ASP A 81 -16.32 -10.50 -5.09
N GLY A 82 -16.34 -9.18 -4.89
CA GLY A 82 -17.21 -8.24 -5.60
C GLY A 82 -18.64 -8.14 -5.07
N SER A 83 -18.96 -8.81 -3.95
CA SER A 83 -20.28 -8.74 -3.30
C SER A 83 -20.60 -7.35 -2.75
N HIS A 84 -19.56 -6.60 -2.39
CA HIS A 84 -19.64 -5.21 -1.91
C HIS A 84 -18.83 -4.30 -2.85
N PRO A 85 -19.41 -3.85 -3.98
CA PRO A 85 -18.71 -3.06 -5.00
C PRO A 85 -17.88 -1.90 -4.47
N ALA A 86 -18.40 -1.14 -3.50
CA ALA A 86 -17.66 -0.05 -2.88
C ALA A 86 -16.43 -0.54 -2.09
N ALA A 87 -16.57 -1.63 -1.32
CA ALA A 87 -15.46 -2.21 -0.56
C ALA A 87 -14.39 -2.79 -1.51
N SER A 88 -14.81 -3.45 -2.59
CA SER A 88 -13.89 -3.97 -3.61
C SER A 88 -13.15 -2.87 -4.35
N ALA A 89 -13.82 -1.80 -4.75
CA ALA A 89 -13.18 -0.66 -5.40
C ALA A 89 -12.16 0.02 -4.47
N VAL A 90 -12.50 0.23 -3.19
CA VAL A 90 -11.59 0.79 -2.18
C VAL A 90 -10.42 -0.15 -1.91
N SER A 91 -10.64 -1.47 -1.88
CA SER A 91 -9.58 -2.46 -1.67
C SER A 91 -8.60 -2.51 -2.84
N LEU A 92 -9.11 -2.42 -4.06
CA LEU A 92 -8.30 -2.36 -5.28
C LEU A 92 -7.48 -1.06 -5.35
N TYR A 93 -8.08 0.05 -4.92
CA TYR A 93 -7.38 1.33 -4.80
C TYR A 93 -6.28 1.27 -3.73
N PHE A 94 -6.60 0.73 -2.54
CA PHE A 94 -5.65 0.50 -1.46
C PHE A 94 -4.46 -0.36 -1.91
N LEU A 95 -4.71 -1.47 -2.63
CA LEU A 95 -3.67 -2.33 -3.20
C LEU A 95 -2.69 -1.53 -4.08
N GLY A 96 -3.23 -0.70 -4.98
CA GLY A 96 -2.42 0.13 -5.87
C GLY A 96 -1.62 1.20 -5.13
N GLN A 97 -2.21 1.84 -4.12
CA GLN A 97 -1.59 2.96 -3.39
C GLN A 97 -0.66 2.51 -2.24
N LEU A 98 -0.83 1.31 -1.70
CA LEU A 98 0.08 0.73 -0.72
C LEU A 98 1.40 0.26 -1.36
N LEU A 99 1.39 -0.19 -2.62
CA LEU A 99 2.59 -0.65 -3.33
C LEU A 99 3.76 0.36 -3.27
N PRO A 100 3.58 1.66 -3.60
CA PRO A 100 4.63 2.66 -3.43
C PRO A 100 5.17 2.74 -2.00
N CYS A 101 4.31 2.64 -0.99
CA CYS A 101 4.71 2.70 0.41
C CYS A 101 5.56 1.48 0.82
N ILE A 102 5.21 0.29 0.33
CA ILE A 102 6.00 -0.93 0.50
C ILE A 102 7.39 -0.75 -0.12
N VAL A 103 7.44 -0.22 -1.34
CA VAL A 103 8.71 0.04 -2.05
C VAL A 103 9.57 1.04 -1.28
N ILE A 104 8.99 2.15 -0.78
CA ILE A 104 9.69 3.09 0.10
C ILE A 104 10.25 2.37 1.32
N ALA A 105 9.45 1.57 2.03
CA ALA A 105 9.90 0.88 3.25
C ALA A 105 11.09 -0.03 2.98
N TYR A 106 11.05 -0.84 1.91
CA TYR A 106 12.17 -1.72 1.56
C TYR A 106 13.39 -0.95 1.06
N VAL A 107 13.21 0.05 0.18
CA VAL A 107 14.31 0.88 -0.30
C VAL A 107 14.98 1.56 0.90
N ASN A 108 14.22 2.16 1.81
CA ASN A 108 14.72 2.76 3.05
C ASN A 108 15.49 1.72 3.90
N GLY A 109 14.96 0.50 4.03
CA GLY A 109 15.58 -0.57 4.82
C GLY A 109 16.93 -1.07 4.27
N VAL A 110 17.21 -0.87 2.99
CA VAL A 110 18.51 -1.21 2.37
C VAL A 110 19.42 0.01 2.14
N ARG A 111 19.00 1.22 2.55
CA ARG A 111 19.85 2.42 2.51
C ARG A 111 20.93 2.33 3.58
N GLY A 112 22.17 2.69 3.20
CA GLY A 112 23.35 2.58 4.05
C GLY A 112 24.17 1.30 3.82
N GLU A 113 23.59 0.28 3.20
CA GLU A 113 24.36 -0.86 2.69
C GLU A 113 25.14 -0.50 1.42
N ARG A 114 26.18 -1.27 1.08
CA ARG A 114 26.87 -1.10 -0.22
C ARG A 114 25.84 -1.22 -1.35
N PRO A 115 25.74 -0.23 -2.25
CA PRO A 115 24.77 -0.25 -3.34
C PRO A 115 25.05 -1.48 -4.20
N SER A 116 24.05 -2.34 -4.34
CA SER A 116 24.08 -3.50 -5.22
C SER A 116 22.89 -3.36 -6.16
N LEU A 117 23.17 -3.04 -7.43
CA LEU A 117 22.15 -2.84 -8.46
C LEU A 117 21.19 -4.03 -8.53
N LEU A 118 21.70 -5.24 -8.35
CA LEU A 118 20.88 -6.45 -8.35
C LEU A 118 19.93 -6.53 -7.15
N LYS A 119 20.34 -6.13 -5.93
CA LYS A 119 19.42 -6.15 -4.77
C LYS A 119 18.15 -5.33 -5.05
N TYR A 120 18.28 -4.19 -5.72
CA TYR A 120 17.14 -3.35 -6.05
C TYR A 120 16.41 -3.82 -7.32
N CYS A 121 17.12 -4.35 -8.33
CA CYS A 121 16.46 -4.95 -9.50
C CYS A 121 15.57 -6.15 -9.13
N PHE A 122 15.94 -6.94 -8.12
CA PHE A 122 15.12 -8.05 -7.63
C PHE A 122 14.08 -7.65 -6.58
N LEU A 123 14.13 -6.41 -6.06
CA LEU A 123 13.16 -5.92 -5.08
C LEU A 123 11.75 -5.87 -5.66
N PHE A 124 11.58 -5.21 -6.81
CA PHE A 124 10.26 -5.09 -7.42
C PHE A 124 9.69 -6.46 -7.84
N PRO A 125 10.43 -7.36 -8.52
CA PRO A 125 9.98 -8.72 -8.77
C PRO A 125 9.59 -9.50 -7.50
N ALA A 126 10.36 -9.38 -6.41
CA ALA A 126 10.02 -10.03 -5.15
C ALA A 126 8.69 -9.50 -4.59
N ILE A 127 8.45 -8.19 -4.64
CA ILE A 127 7.17 -7.57 -4.26
C ILE A 127 6.05 -8.05 -5.19
N VAL A 128 6.25 -8.09 -6.51
CA VAL A 128 5.25 -8.59 -7.46
C VAL A 128 4.81 -10.01 -7.08
N LEU A 129 5.76 -10.92 -6.85
CA LEU A 129 5.47 -12.33 -6.54
C LEU A 129 4.83 -12.55 -5.17
N SER A 130 5.18 -11.73 -4.18
CA SER A 130 4.69 -11.90 -2.80
C SER A 130 3.46 -11.07 -2.46
N TYR A 131 3.20 -9.99 -3.19
CA TYR A 131 2.12 -9.04 -2.92
C TYR A 131 1.10 -8.99 -4.06
N LEU A 132 1.52 -8.65 -5.29
CA LEU A 132 0.58 -8.45 -6.40
C LEU A 132 0.00 -9.77 -6.92
N VAL A 133 0.81 -10.83 -7.02
CA VAL A 133 0.34 -12.15 -7.49
C VAL A 133 -0.70 -12.72 -6.53
N PRO A 134 -0.46 -12.84 -5.20
CA PRO A 134 -1.50 -13.28 -4.28
C PRO A 134 -2.76 -12.42 -4.33
N ALA A 135 -2.63 -11.09 -4.44
CA ALA A 135 -3.78 -10.19 -4.57
C ALA A 135 -4.61 -10.50 -5.82
N ALA A 136 -3.97 -10.74 -6.96
CA ALA A 136 -4.66 -11.12 -8.19
C ALA A 136 -5.36 -12.49 -8.03
N LEU A 137 -4.69 -13.46 -7.40
CA LEU A 137 -5.26 -14.79 -7.15
C LEU A 137 -6.48 -14.76 -6.22
N MET A 138 -6.52 -13.82 -5.26
CA MET A 138 -7.67 -13.60 -4.39
C MET A 138 -8.91 -13.12 -5.16
N ALA A 139 -8.72 -12.37 -6.24
CA ALA A 139 -9.80 -11.75 -7.03
C ALA A 139 -10.19 -12.55 -8.28
N LEU A 140 -9.57 -13.71 -8.53
CA LEU A 140 -9.90 -14.51 -9.71
C LEU A 140 -11.33 -15.05 -9.61
N PRO A 141 -12.16 -14.90 -10.67
CA PRO A 141 -13.46 -15.53 -10.73
C PRO A 141 -13.25 -17.04 -10.96
N VAL A 142 -13.15 -17.81 -9.89
CA VAL A 142 -13.07 -19.26 -10.01
C VAL A 142 -14.47 -19.82 -10.27
N ALA A 143 -14.58 -20.67 -11.29
CA ALA A 143 -15.84 -21.26 -11.71
C ALA A 143 -16.53 -21.98 -10.53
N ARG A 144 -17.82 -21.69 -10.31
CA ARG A 144 -18.68 -22.31 -9.28
C ARG A 144 -18.67 -23.86 -9.30
N SER A 145 -18.21 -24.45 -10.38
CA SER A 145 -18.09 -25.89 -10.60
C SER A 145 -16.81 -26.53 -10.03
N ILE A 146 -15.84 -25.75 -9.54
CA ILE A 146 -14.63 -26.31 -8.91
C ILE A 146 -14.85 -26.39 -7.39
N SER A 147 -15.10 -27.61 -6.90
CA SER A 147 -15.35 -27.92 -5.48
C SER A 147 -14.26 -27.43 -4.50
N ASN A 148 -13.06 -27.06 -4.98
CA ASN A 148 -11.93 -26.59 -4.18
C ASN A 148 -11.63 -25.08 -4.33
N SER A 149 -12.53 -24.34 -5.01
CA SER A 149 -12.35 -22.92 -5.32
C SER A 149 -12.20 -22.02 -4.09
N SER A 150 -13.00 -22.28 -3.05
CA SER A 150 -12.99 -21.49 -1.82
C SER A 150 -11.70 -21.62 -1.05
N ASP A 151 -11.14 -22.83 -0.99
CA ASP A 151 -9.90 -23.11 -0.27
C ASP A 151 -8.71 -22.41 -0.94
N PHE A 152 -8.73 -22.34 -2.26
CA PHE A 152 -7.74 -21.60 -3.03
C PHE A 152 -7.77 -20.10 -2.71
N HIS A 153 -8.93 -19.45 -2.71
CA HIS A 153 -9.06 -18.04 -2.35
C HIS A 153 -8.60 -17.77 -0.92
N GLN A 154 -8.98 -18.63 0.04
CA GLN A 154 -8.54 -18.50 1.42
C GLN A 154 -7.02 -18.59 1.55
N LEU A 155 -6.37 -19.53 0.85
CA LEU A 155 -4.91 -19.64 0.83
C LEU A 155 -4.24 -18.45 0.14
N ALA A 156 -4.84 -17.89 -0.91
CA ALA A 156 -4.36 -16.68 -1.54
C ALA A 156 -4.42 -15.48 -0.57
N ILE A 157 -5.49 -15.34 0.22
CA ILE A 157 -5.61 -14.32 1.27
C ILE A 157 -4.53 -14.52 2.35
N VAL A 158 -4.29 -15.76 2.78
CA VAL A 158 -3.21 -16.07 3.73
C VAL A 158 -1.85 -15.67 3.17
N ALA A 159 -1.56 -16.06 1.93
CA ALA A 159 -0.30 -15.71 1.26
C ALA A 159 -0.12 -14.18 1.14
N TRP A 160 -1.18 -13.47 0.76
CA TRP A 160 -1.17 -12.02 0.67
C TRP A 160 -0.90 -11.36 2.03
N ASN A 161 -1.54 -11.81 3.11
CA ASN A 161 -1.27 -11.23 4.45
C ASN A 161 0.15 -11.55 4.97
N LEU A 162 0.80 -12.59 4.44
CA LEU A 162 2.19 -12.92 4.71
C LEU A 162 3.19 -12.25 3.75
N TYR A 163 2.73 -11.33 2.87
CA TYR A 163 3.59 -10.70 1.86
C TYR A 163 4.91 -10.15 2.43
N PRO A 164 4.99 -9.50 3.61
CA PRO A 164 6.28 -8.93 4.06
C PRO A 164 7.33 -10.00 4.31
N LEU A 165 6.89 -11.13 4.88
CA LEU A 165 7.75 -12.29 5.14
C LEU A 165 8.11 -13.01 3.83
N LEU A 166 7.16 -13.11 2.91
CA LEU A 166 7.39 -13.72 1.59
C LEU A 166 8.34 -12.87 0.73
N THR A 167 8.19 -11.53 0.71
CA THR A 167 9.13 -10.62 0.05
C THR A 167 10.53 -10.81 0.63
N LEU A 168 10.65 -10.85 1.96
CA LEU A 168 11.93 -11.05 2.63
C LEU A 168 12.54 -12.42 2.27
N ALA A 169 11.75 -13.49 2.35
CA ALA A 169 12.18 -14.83 1.99
C ALA A 169 12.67 -14.89 0.53
N LEU A 170 11.92 -14.32 -0.42
CA LEU A 170 12.32 -14.22 -1.83
C LEU A 170 13.63 -13.45 -1.99
N LEU A 171 13.78 -12.32 -1.31
CA LEU A 171 15.03 -11.55 -1.35
C LEU A 171 16.21 -12.36 -0.79
N TYR A 172 16.02 -13.16 0.26
CA TYR A 172 17.09 -14.01 0.81
C TYR A 172 17.41 -15.22 -0.07
N THR A 173 16.40 -15.89 -0.64
CA THR A 173 16.61 -17.06 -1.51
C THR A 173 17.23 -16.68 -2.85
N LEU A 174 16.98 -15.47 -3.35
CA LEU A 174 17.58 -14.96 -4.59
C LEU A 174 19.01 -14.42 -4.41
N ARG A 175 19.48 -14.17 -3.17
CA ARG A 175 20.87 -13.73 -2.88
C ARG A 175 21.96 -14.65 -3.44
N PRO A 176 21.93 -15.99 -3.28
CA PRO A 176 22.95 -16.86 -3.86
C PRO A 176 22.97 -16.81 -5.40
N LEU A 177 21.80 -16.73 -6.04
CA LEU A 177 21.71 -16.53 -7.50
C LEU A 177 22.35 -15.20 -7.92
N LEU A 178 22.19 -14.16 -7.10
CA LEU A 178 22.82 -12.85 -7.28
C LEU A 178 24.36 -12.92 -7.34
N LYS A 179 24.97 -13.77 -6.51
CA LYS A 179 26.43 -13.93 -6.43
C LYS A 179 26.99 -14.63 -7.66
N LEU A 180 26.23 -15.52 -8.29
CA LEU A 180 26.62 -16.24 -9.50
C LEU A 180 26.64 -15.33 -10.73
N ILE A 181 25.77 -14.32 -10.77
CA ILE A 181 25.67 -13.34 -11.88
C ILE A 181 26.55 -12.09 -11.59
N THR A 182 27.26 -12.12 -10.45
CA THR A 182 28.27 -11.22 -9.86
C THR A 182 29.67 -11.06 -10.45
N PRO A 183 30.04 -10.16 -11.38
CA PRO A 183 31.47 -9.89 -11.59
C PRO A 183 32.03 -9.16 -10.35
N ALA A 184 33.15 -9.64 -9.81
CA ALA A 184 33.87 -8.95 -8.75
C ALA A 184 34.43 -7.62 -9.30
N SER A 185 33.83 -6.50 -8.93
CA SER A 185 34.30 -5.17 -9.36
C SER A 185 35.42 -4.65 -8.45
N THR A 186 36.60 -4.41 -9.04
CA THR A 186 37.84 -3.92 -8.41
C THR A 186 38.17 -2.44 -8.70
N THR A 187 37.21 -1.56 -8.98
CA THR A 187 37.48 -0.13 -9.31
C THR A 187 36.95 0.90 -8.29
N PRO A 188 37.64 2.05 -8.10
CA PRO A 188 37.33 3.04 -7.05
C PRO A 188 36.25 4.04 -7.49
N ALA A 189 35.48 4.74 -6.64
CA ALA A 189 34.93 4.42 -5.31
C ALA A 189 33.73 5.33 -4.95
N THR A 190 33.52 6.50 -5.58
CA THR A 190 32.48 7.46 -5.16
C THR A 190 31.52 7.93 -6.27
N SER A 191 32.01 8.44 -7.41
CA SER A 191 31.12 8.98 -8.47
C SER A 191 30.28 7.89 -9.16
N LYS A 192 30.91 6.83 -9.69
CA LYS A 192 30.20 5.64 -10.25
C LYS A 192 29.29 4.94 -9.24
N LYS A 193 29.56 5.10 -7.94
CA LYS A 193 28.80 4.49 -6.85
C LYS A 193 27.45 5.18 -6.65
N ASN A 194 27.39 6.51 -6.80
CA ASN A 194 26.14 7.27 -6.72
C ASN A 194 25.24 7.02 -7.94
N GLU A 195 25.83 6.97 -9.14
CA GLU A 195 25.11 6.67 -10.37
C GLU A 195 24.49 5.26 -10.32
N ALA A 196 25.28 4.24 -9.99
CA ALA A 196 24.77 2.87 -9.83
C ALA A 196 23.70 2.75 -8.73
N HIS A 197 23.81 3.53 -7.65
CA HIS A 197 22.82 3.57 -6.58
C HIS A 197 21.48 4.17 -7.04
N ILE A 198 21.53 5.30 -7.75
CA ILE A 198 20.33 5.95 -8.31
C ILE A 198 19.66 5.07 -9.35
N HIS A 199 20.41 4.45 -10.26
CA HIS A 199 19.85 3.50 -11.23
C HIS A 199 19.15 2.33 -10.55
N ALA A 200 19.74 1.80 -9.48
CA ALA A 200 19.17 0.72 -8.70
C ALA A 200 17.83 1.13 -8.05
N ILE A 201 17.77 2.30 -7.41
CA ILE A 201 16.53 2.84 -6.83
C ILE A 201 15.47 3.04 -7.92
N ARG A 202 15.84 3.63 -9.05
CA ARG A 202 14.93 3.86 -10.19
C ARG A 202 14.33 2.55 -10.70
N ALA A 203 15.10 1.47 -10.76
CA ALA A 203 14.62 0.16 -11.20
C ALA A 203 13.49 -0.40 -10.31
N ALA A 204 13.51 -0.11 -9.01
CA ALA A 204 12.45 -0.54 -8.09
C ALA A 204 11.26 0.46 -8.02
N THR A 205 11.56 1.76 -8.12
CA THR A 205 10.58 2.83 -7.90
C THR A 205 9.76 3.17 -9.14
N ILE A 206 10.34 3.17 -10.34
CA ILE A 206 9.63 3.49 -11.59
C ILE A 206 8.44 2.55 -11.83
N PRO A 207 8.60 1.20 -11.79
CA PRO A 207 7.48 0.30 -12.06
C PRO A 207 6.36 0.45 -11.04
N ALA A 208 6.72 0.64 -9.76
CA ALA A 208 5.77 0.86 -8.68
C ALA A 208 4.99 2.16 -8.84
N PHE A 209 5.67 3.24 -9.23
CA PHE A 209 5.05 4.53 -9.51
C PHE A 209 4.06 4.44 -10.67
N LEU A 210 4.46 3.80 -11.79
CA LEU A 210 3.60 3.63 -12.96
C LEU A 210 2.36 2.79 -12.65
N PHE A 211 2.55 1.64 -11.99
CA PHE A 211 1.43 0.77 -11.60
C PHE A 211 0.46 1.50 -10.66
N SER A 212 0.99 2.15 -9.61
CA SER A 212 0.16 2.86 -8.64
C SER A 212 -0.63 4.02 -9.25
N THR A 213 0.02 4.80 -10.12
CA THR A 213 -0.61 5.91 -10.84
C THR A 213 -1.69 5.40 -11.79
N LEU A 214 -1.43 4.30 -12.51
CA LEU A 214 -2.43 3.67 -13.39
C LEU A 214 -3.67 3.21 -12.58
N MET A 215 -3.46 2.58 -11.43
CA MET A 215 -4.55 2.17 -10.55
C MET A 215 -5.35 3.38 -10.04
N HIS A 216 -4.68 4.47 -9.65
CA HIS A 216 -5.34 5.70 -9.24
C HIS A 216 -6.22 6.27 -10.34
N ILE A 217 -5.65 6.48 -11.53
CA ILE A 217 -6.38 7.03 -12.68
C ILE A 217 -7.56 6.12 -13.05
N SER A 218 -7.38 4.80 -13.02
CA SER A 218 -8.45 3.85 -13.35
C SER A 218 -9.64 3.95 -12.39
N ILE A 219 -9.39 4.00 -11.07
CA ILE A 219 -10.43 4.10 -10.06
C ILE A 219 -11.11 5.48 -10.10
N VAL A 220 -10.33 6.56 -10.27
CA VAL A 220 -10.87 7.91 -10.45
C VAL A 220 -11.74 7.99 -11.69
N ALA A 221 -11.31 7.40 -12.81
CA ALA A 221 -12.07 7.38 -14.07
C ALA A 221 -13.41 6.65 -13.90
N VAL A 222 -13.41 5.44 -13.31
CA VAL A 222 -14.65 4.70 -13.03
C VAL A 222 -15.58 5.54 -12.15
N SER A 223 -15.03 6.15 -11.10
CA SER A 223 -15.81 6.95 -10.16
C SER A 223 -16.41 8.21 -10.78
N ILE A 224 -15.64 8.97 -11.54
CA ILE A 224 -16.11 10.17 -12.26
C ILE A 224 -17.16 9.78 -13.31
N THR A 225 -17.01 8.62 -13.95
CA THR A 225 -17.99 8.13 -14.94
C THR A 225 -19.38 7.93 -14.30
N THR A 226 -19.47 7.56 -13.02
CA THR A 226 -20.77 7.48 -12.29
C THR A 226 -21.49 8.84 -12.18
N VAL A 227 -20.74 9.94 -12.27
CA VAL A 227 -21.23 11.32 -12.19
C VAL A 227 -21.54 11.88 -13.57
N LEU A 228 -20.61 11.71 -14.52
CA LEU A 228 -20.73 12.25 -15.88
C LEU A 228 -21.71 11.46 -16.76
N PHE A 229 -21.76 10.14 -16.59
CA PHE A 229 -22.58 9.23 -17.39
C PHE A 229 -23.42 8.30 -16.50
N PRO A 230 -24.33 8.87 -15.68
CA PRO A 230 -25.05 8.12 -14.65
C PRO A 230 -25.96 7.01 -15.22
N THR A 231 -26.38 7.12 -16.48
CA THR A 231 -27.23 6.14 -17.17
C THR A 231 -26.49 4.86 -17.56
N LEU A 232 -25.15 4.84 -17.51
CA LEU A 232 -24.36 3.63 -17.77
C LEU A 232 -24.38 2.65 -16.59
N PHE A 233 -24.81 3.09 -15.41
CA PHE A 233 -24.75 2.31 -14.18
C PHE A 233 -26.15 2.03 -13.63
N GLN A 234 -26.38 0.82 -13.11
CA GLN A 234 -27.54 0.57 -12.28
C GLN A 234 -27.46 1.42 -10.99
N PRO A 235 -28.59 1.81 -10.39
CA PRO A 235 -28.62 2.70 -9.22
C PRO A 235 -27.70 2.26 -8.07
N THR A 236 -27.64 0.96 -7.78
CA THR A 236 -26.79 0.40 -6.72
C THR A 236 -25.30 0.67 -6.99
N TYR A 237 -24.79 0.25 -8.15
CA TYR A 237 -23.39 0.47 -8.54
C TYR A 237 -23.05 1.95 -8.68
N ARG A 238 -24.00 2.78 -9.13
CA ARG A 238 -23.80 4.23 -9.21
C ARG A 238 -23.52 4.82 -7.82
N ASN A 239 -24.28 4.44 -6.82
CA ASN A 239 -24.11 4.93 -5.45
C ASN A 239 -22.83 4.39 -4.80
N GLU A 240 -22.53 3.11 -5.04
CA GLU A 240 -21.37 2.44 -4.44
C GLU A 240 -20.03 2.82 -5.06
N LEU A 241 -20.01 3.13 -6.36
CA LEU A 241 -18.79 3.54 -7.08
C LEU A 241 -18.66 5.07 -7.17
N HIS A 242 -19.59 5.82 -6.57
CA HIS A 242 -19.55 7.28 -6.53
C HIS A 242 -18.27 7.80 -5.83
N SER A 243 -17.82 9.00 -6.18
CA SER A 243 -16.54 9.53 -5.67
C SER A 243 -16.54 9.73 -4.16
N THR A 244 -17.68 10.11 -3.58
CA THR A 244 -17.84 10.18 -2.12
C THR A 244 -17.80 8.80 -1.47
N ALA A 245 -18.16 7.74 -2.20
CA ALA A 245 -18.11 6.39 -1.67
C ALA A 245 -16.68 5.84 -1.62
N ILE A 246 -15.88 6.14 -2.64
CA ILE A 246 -14.53 5.59 -2.83
C ILE A 246 -13.43 6.43 -2.16
N PHE A 247 -13.60 7.75 -2.03
CA PHE A 247 -12.49 8.63 -1.60
C PHE A 247 -12.73 9.36 -0.27
N ILE A 248 -13.96 9.38 0.24
CA ILE A 248 -14.30 10.13 1.46
C ILE A 248 -14.61 9.13 2.59
N PRO A 249 -13.79 9.11 3.66
CA PRO A 249 -14.09 8.30 4.83
C PRO A 249 -15.44 8.70 5.45
N PRO A 250 -16.28 7.73 5.85
CA PRO A 250 -17.55 8.05 6.49
C PRO A 250 -17.31 8.72 7.84
N LEU A 251 -17.97 9.87 8.07
CA LEU A 251 -17.89 10.62 9.33
C LEU A 251 -18.97 10.14 10.33
N ALA A 252 -20.19 9.89 9.88
CA ALA A 252 -21.26 9.36 10.74
C ALA A 252 -21.06 7.86 11.00
N ILE A 253 -21.33 7.38 12.22
CA ILE A 253 -21.46 5.93 12.48
C ILE A 253 -22.69 5.47 11.70
N GLY A 254 -22.49 4.54 10.77
CA GLY A 254 -23.53 4.05 9.88
C GLY A 254 -24.56 3.17 10.60
N PRO A 255 -25.53 2.59 9.86
CA PRO A 255 -26.36 1.52 10.40
C PRO A 255 -25.48 0.36 10.89
N GLN A 256 -26.01 -0.44 11.81
CA GLN A 256 -25.31 -1.63 12.30
C GLN A 256 -24.98 -2.56 11.14
N ALA A 257 -23.72 -3.00 11.08
CA ALA A 257 -23.22 -3.94 10.09
C ALA A 257 -24.02 -5.24 10.12
N LYS A 258 -24.29 -5.80 8.94
CA LYS A 258 -25.01 -7.06 8.72
C LYS A 258 -24.07 -8.17 8.30
N SER A 259 -23.02 -7.85 7.56
CA SER A 259 -21.90 -8.75 7.25
C SER A 259 -20.56 -8.14 7.70
N PRO A 260 -19.51 -8.96 7.84
CA PRO A 260 -18.15 -8.45 7.99
C PRO A 260 -17.74 -7.45 6.88
N GLY A 261 -18.20 -7.65 5.64
CA GLY A 261 -17.91 -6.79 4.49
C GLY A 261 -18.42 -5.36 4.63
N ASP A 262 -19.54 -5.13 5.32
CA ASP A 262 -20.12 -3.80 5.52
C ASP A 262 -19.14 -2.80 6.18
N GLY A 263 -18.29 -3.29 7.08
CA GLY A 263 -17.28 -2.48 7.76
C GLY A 263 -15.99 -2.24 6.96
N VAL A 264 -15.70 -3.08 5.97
CA VAL A 264 -14.41 -3.09 5.23
C VAL A 264 -14.15 -1.75 4.56
N ARG A 265 -15.15 -1.21 3.85
CA ARG A 265 -15.02 0.08 3.15
C ARG A 265 -14.63 1.20 4.13
N GLY A 266 -15.37 1.34 5.23
CA GLY A 266 -15.13 2.39 6.21
C GLY A 266 -13.75 2.25 6.86
N PHE A 267 -13.40 1.02 7.24
CA PHE A 267 -12.09 0.67 7.79
C PHE A 267 -10.97 1.07 6.84
N LEU A 268 -11.00 0.61 5.59
CA LEU A 268 -9.94 0.87 4.61
C LEU A 268 -9.81 2.36 4.25
N LEU A 269 -10.89 3.12 4.23
CA LEU A 269 -10.82 4.56 3.95
C LEU A 269 -10.08 5.31 5.07
N TRP A 270 -10.39 4.98 6.33
CA TRP A 270 -9.70 5.57 7.47
C TRP A 270 -8.26 5.07 7.60
N ASP A 271 -8.00 3.80 7.31
CA ASP A 271 -6.65 3.22 7.27
C ASP A 271 -5.78 3.94 6.24
N GLN A 272 -6.31 4.18 5.04
CA GLN A 272 -5.62 4.92 3.98
C GLN A 272 -5.30 6.36 4.39
N VAL A 273 -6.25 7.08 4.99
CA VAL A 273 -6.01 8.44 5.47
C VAL A 273 -4.89 8.46 6.50
N ALA A 274 -4.92 7.59 7.49
CA ALA A 274 -3.89 7.54 8.53
C ALA A 274 -2.54 7.07 7.99
N GLY A 275 -2.53 5.99 7.21
CA GLY A 275 -1.34 5.37 6.64
C GLY A 275 -0.61 6.31 5.68
N TYR A 276 -1.31 6.86 4.69
CA TYR A 276 -0.68 7.75 3.71
C TYR A 276 -0.28 9.09 4.32
N SER A 277 -1.03 9.63 5.29
CA SER A 277 -0.62 10.84 6.02
C SER A 277 0.66 10.61 6.83
N THR A 278 0.79 9.43 7.44
CA THR A 278 2.00 9.03 8.18
C THR A 278 3.20 8.95 7.24
N VAL A 279 3.08 8.21 6.13
CA VAL A 279 4.18 8.05 5.16
C VAL A 279 4.54 9.39 4.52
N MET A 280 3.55 10.22 4.15
CA MET A 280 3.80 11.54 3.59
C MET A 280 4.56 12.44 4.57
N THR A 281 4.17 12.43 5.85
CA THR A 281 4.87 13.19 6.91
C THR A 281 6.32 12.75 7.01
N VAL A 282 6.59 11.45 7.06
CA VAL A 282 7.94 10.90 7.10
C VAL A 282 8.74 11.33 5.86
N VAL A 283 8.19 11.13 4.67
CA VAL A 283 8.84 11.50 3.40
C VAL A 283 9.18 13.00 3.35
N MET A 284 8.26 13.87 3.77
CA MET A 284 8.52 15.33 3.82
C MET A 284 9.66 15.68 4.79
N LEU A 285 9.74 15.02 5.94
CA LEU A 285 10.81 15.24 6.92
C LEU A 285 12.16 14.71 6.42
N GLU A 286 12.17 13.55 5.77
CA GLU A 286 13.37 12.99 5.14
C GLU A 286 13.87 13.91 4.01
N LEU A 287 12.95 14.41 3.19
CA LEU A 287 13.23 15.33 2.09
C LEU A 287 13.75 16.69 2.60
N ARG A 288 13.16 17.23 3.66
CA ARG A 288 13.69 18.42 4.36
C ARG A 288 15.12 18.20 4.84
N SER A 289 15.39 17.03 5.43
CA SER A 289 16.72 16.69 5.96
C SER A 289 17.75 16.60 4.85
N ALA A 290 17.38 16.05 3.69
CA ALA A 290 18.22 16.02 2.51
C ALA A 290 18.52 17.42 1.94
N TRP A 291 17.51 18.29 1.85
CA TRP A 291 17.69 19.68 1.45
C TRP A 291 18.64 20.43 2.40
N ALA A 292 18.45 20.27 3.71
CA ALA A 292 19.32 20.87 4.72
C ALA A 292 20.77 20.38 4.62
N ALA A 293 20.99 19.09 4.34
CA ALA A 293 22.32 18.52 4.11
C ALA A 293 23.04 19.14 2.88
N ARG A 294 22.28 19.71 1.95
CA ARG A 294 22.81 20.47 0.79
C ARG A 294 22.94 21.97 1.06
N GLY A 295 22.63 22.44 2.27
CA GLY A 295 22.63 23.87 2.61
C GLY A 295 21.47 24.67 2.02
N TRP A 296 20.43 23.97 1.56
CA TRP A 296 19.25 24.58 0.94
C TRP A 296 18.10 24.74 1.95
N GLU A 297 17.30 25.80 1.80
CA GLU A 297 16.15 26.06 2.66
C GLU A 297 14.90 25.29 2.21
N PHE A 298 14.21 24.64 3.15
CA PHE A 298 12.99 23.87 2.86
C PHE A 298 11.72 24.73 2.95
N GLN A 299 11.03 24.90 1.83
CA GLN A 299 9.85 25.78 1.72
C GLN A 299 8.52 25.03 1.92
N TRP A 300 8.09 24.87 3.17
CA TRP A 300 6.83 24.20 3.53
C TRP A 300 5.60 24.72 2.76
N LYS A 301 5.51 26.04 2.56
CA LYS A 301 4.39 26.70 1.85
C LYS A 301 4.22 26.23 0.40
N ARG A 302 5.29 25.74 -0.25
CA ARG A 302 5.24 25.18 -1.60
C ARG A 302 5.12 23.66 -1.59
N MET A 303 5.80 23.01 -0.66
CA MET A 303 5.85 21.54 -0.58
C MET A 303 4.52 20.92 -0.16
N VAL A 304 3.77 21.56 0.76
CA VAL A 304 2.47 21.04 1.19
C VAL A 304 1.45 21.07 0.04
N PRO A 305 1.21 22.20 -0.67
CA PRO A 305 0.34 22.19 -1.85
C PRO A 305 0.82 21.24 -2.95
N ALA A 306 2.13 21.14 -3.19
CA ALA A 306 2.67 20.21 -4.18
C ALA A 306 2.38 18.75 -3.84
N ALA A 307 2.49 18.36 -2.56
CA ALA A 307 2.15 17.01 -2.11
C ALA A 307 0.64 16.73 -2.18
N LEU A 308 -0.20 17.71 -1.83
CA LEU A 308 -1.65 17.58 -1.95
C LEU A 308 -2.08 17.46 -3.41
N GLY A 309 -1.56 18.34 -4.29
CA GLY A 309 -1.81 18.29 -5.73
C GLY A 309 -1.27 17.00 -6.36
N GLY A 310 -0.07 16.55 -5.97
CA GLY A 310 0.48 15.28 -6.38
C GLY A 310 -0.38 14.10 -5.95
N SER A 311 -0.92 14.13 -4.73
CA SER A 311 -1.82 13.08 -4.22
C SER A 311 -3.14 13.03 -5.00
N LEU A 312 -3.65 14.19 -5.43
CA LEU A 312 -4.88 14.29 -6.23
C LEU A 312 -4.68 13.82 -7.67
N LEU A 313 -3.50 14.05 -8.26
CA LEU A 313 -3.23 13.75 -9.67
C LEU A 313 -2.69 12.33 -9.88
N LEU A 314 -1.85 11.84 -8.96
CA LEU A 314 -1.09 10.60 -9.10
C LEU A 314 -1.52 9.52 -8.11
N GLY A 315 -2.31 9.90 -7.11
CA GLY A 315 -2.61 9.10 -5.93
C GLY A 315 -1.64 9.37 -4.78
N PRO A 316 -2.10 9.23 -3.51
CA PRO A 316 -1.32 9.55 -2.33
C PRO A 316 -0.07 8.67 -2.18
N GLY A 317 -0.14 7.39 -2.55
CA GLY A 317 1.00 6.49 -2.53
C GLY A 317 2.08 6.92 -3.52
N SER A 318 1.68 7.21 -4.76
CA SER A 318 2.58 7.73 -5.80
C SER A 318 3.22 9.07 -5.40
N ALA A 319 2.46 9.96 -4.76
CA ALA A 319 2.97 11.24 -4.26
C ALA A 319 4.03 11.05 -3.16
N CYS A 320 3.81 10.12 -2.22
CA CYS A 320 4.82 9.74 -1.23
C CYS A 320 6.09 9.21 -1.91
N LEU A 321 5.95 8.34 -2.92
CA LEU A 321 7.09 7.76 -3.61
C LEU A 321 7.85 8.81 -4.43
N LEU A 322 7.15 9.74 -5.06
CA LEU A 322 7.76 10.87 -5.75
C LEU A 322 8.58 11.73 -4.78
N GLY A 323 8.05 12.04 -3.59
CA GLY A 323 8.79 12.77 -2.56
C GLY A 323 10.05 12.01 -2.10
N SER A 324 9.94 10.69 -1.89
CA SER A 324 11.08 9.84 -1.56
C SER A 324 12.12 9.81 -2.70
N TRP A 325 11.67 9.75 -3.95
CA TRP A 325 12.55 9.77 -5.11
C TRP A 325 13.26 11.12 -5.22
N ILE A 326 12.55 12.26 -5.14
CA ILE A 326 13.17 13.60 -5.16
C ILE A 326 14.27 13.70 -4.08
N ARG A 327 14.04 13.16 -2.88
CA ARG A 327 15.08 13.13 -1.84
C ARG A 327 16.33 12.40 -2.32
N ASP A 328 16.15 11.23 -2.93
CA ASP A 328 17.27 10.41 -3.39
C ASP A 328 18.03 11.14 -4.51
N GLU A 329 17.35 11.86 -5.42
CA GLU A 329 18.00 12.72 -6.43
C GLU A 329 18.74 13.91 -5.80
N VAL A 330 18.20 14.54 -4.75
CA VAL A 330 18.89 15.64 -4.04
C VAL A 330 20.16 15.14 -3.35
N LEU A 331 20.15 13.93 -2.79
CA LEU A 331 21.30 13.36 -2.08
C LEU A 331 22.34 12.75 -3.02
N CYS A 332 21.90 12.00 -4.02
CA CYS A 332 22.75 11.13 -4.83
C CYS A 332 22.66 11.40 -6.32
N GLY A 333 21.67 12.18 -6.77
CA GLY A 333 21.49 12.56 -8.17
C GLY A 333 22.43 13.68 -8.61
N GLY A 334 22.70 13.72 -9.92
CA GLY A 334 23.58 14.70 -10.56
C GLY A 334 23.00 16.10 -10.70
N TRP A 335 21.79 16.38 -10.20
CA TRP A 335 21.10 17.68 -10.31
C TRP A 335 21.96 18.84 -9.80
N VAL A 336 22.86 18.57 -8.85
CA VAL A 336 23.77 19.57 -8.26
C VAL A 336 25.03 19.81 -9.12
N GLU A 337 25.50 18.82 -9.86
CA GLU A 337 26.64 19.00 -10.78
C GLU A 337 26.23 19.89 -11.97
N GLU A 338 25.04 19.68 -12.52
CA GLU A 338 24.48 20.52 -13.59
C GLU A 338 24.26 21.96 -13.11
N ASP A 339 23.58 22.17 -11.98
CA ASP A 339 23.25 23.52 -11.48
C ASP A 339 24.49 24.33 -11.05
N ARG A 340 25.57 23.65 -10.63
CA ARG A 340 26.86 24.28 -10.29
C ARG A 340 27.72 24.53 -11.53
N GLN A 341 27.59 23.75 -12.59
CA GLN A 341 28.22 24.02 -13.88
C GLN A 341 27.53 25.17 -14.61
N VAL A 342 26.20 25.23 -14.57
CA VAL A 342 25.41 26.35 -15.12
C VAL A 342 25.77 27.66 -14.41
N ARG A 343 25.79 27.70 -13.07
CA ARG A 343 26.21 28.90 -12.32
C ARG A 343 27.69 29.28 -12.44
N LYS A 344 28.54 28.42 -13.01
CA LYS A 344 29.94 28.76 -13.34
C LYS A 344 30.12 29.20 -14.79
N ALA A 345 29.12 28.97 -15.64
CA ALA A 345 29.11 29.35 -17.04
C ALA A 345 28.42 30.72 -17.28
N GLU A 346 27.74 31.25 -16.25
CA GLU A 346 27.21 32.62 -16.15
C GLU A 346 28.19 33.55 -15.43
#